data_AF-A0A4Q2TZS5-F1
#
_entry.id   AF-A0A4Q2TZS5-F1
#
_cell.length_a   1.000
_cell.length_b   1.000
_cell.length_c   1.000
_cell.angle_alpha   90.00
_cell.angle_beta   90.00
_cell.angle_gamma   90.00
#
_symmetry.space_group_name_H-M   'P 1'
#
loop_
_entity.id
_entity.type
_entity.pdbx_description
1 polymer ?
#
loop_
_entity_poly.entity_id
_entity_poly.type
_entity_poly.pdbx_seq_one_letter_code
_entity_poly.pdbx_strand_id
1 'polypeptide(L)'
;MQTWRCGAGQRLRPPHSTILPMQRTRVFLSTCHLDHDPQNNAANNLAALRQRCHILHNAPEHRKRRAVTVRARRAMGDLFEGPYQQL
;
A
#
# COMPACT_ATOMS: atom_id res chain seq x y z
N MET A 1 39.80 -13.51 15.16
CA MET A 1 39.23 -12.26 14.61
C MET A 1 38.86 -12.50 13.14
N GLN A 2 37.58 -12.42 12.77
CA GLN A 2 37.15 -12.62 11.38
C GLN A 2 37.52 -11.37 10.55
N THR A 3 38.18 -11.55 9.41
CA THR A 3 38.60 -10.46 8.50
C THR A 3 37.82 -10.57 7.19
N TRP A 4 37.15 -9.49 6.79
CA TRP A 4 36.40 -9.45 5.54
C TRP A 4 37.35 -9.38 4.35
N ARG A 5 37.04 -10.11 3.28
CA ARG A 5 37.83 -10.12 2.05
C ARG A 5 36.93 -10.04 0.81
N CYS A 6 37.43 -9.44 -0.27
CA CYS A 6 36.75 -9.45 -1.57
C CYS A 6 36.95 -10.80 -2.28
N GLY A 7 36.29 -11.00 -3.43
CA GLY A 7 36.45 -12.20 -4.27
C GLY A 7 37.90 -12.42 -4.77
N ALA A 8 38.73 -11.38 -4.79
CA ALA A 8 40.16 -11.44 -5.10
C ALA A 8 41.06 -11.60 -3.84
N GLY A 9 40.46 -11.85 -2.66
CA GLY A 9 41.19 -12.11 -1.42
C GLY A 9 41.77 -10.88 -0.69
N GLN A 10 41.59 -9.66 -1.21
CA GLN A 10 42.05 -8.43 -0.54
C GLN A 10 41.22 -8.15 0.71
N ARG A 11 41.85 -7.63 1.79
CA ARG A 11 41.15 -7.28 3.04
C ARG A 11 40.23 -6.07 2.82
N LEU A 12 38.99 -6.19 3.26
CA LEU A 12 37.99 -5.12 3.23
C LEU A 12 37.68 -4.65 4.64
N ARG A 13 37.27 -3.38 4.75
CA ARG A 13 36.57 -2.90 5.96
C ARG A 13 35.23 -3.66 6.07
N PRO A 14 34.78 -4.00 7.29
CA PRO A 14 33.45 -4.57 7.48
C PRO A 14 32.41 -3.65 6.85
N PRO A 15 31.43 -4.18 6.09
CA PRO A 15 30.36 -3.34 5.55
C PRO A 15 29.58 -2.69 6.69
N HIS A 16 29.09 -1.47 6.50
CA HIS A 16 28.32 -0.71 7.50
C HIS A 16 27.13 -1.51 8.08
N SER A 17 26.61 -2.50 7.33
CA SER A 17 25.60 -3.47 7.75
C SER A 17 26.01 -4.40 8.91
N THR A 18 27.28 -4.38 9.33
CA THR A 18 27.74 -5.07 10.55
C THR A 18 27.75 -4.17 11.79
N ILE A 19 27.50 -2.87 11.65
CA ILE A 19 27.45 -1.89 12.75
C ILE A 19 26.03 -1.76 13.32
N LEU A 20 25.00 -2.04 12.51
CA LEU A 20 23.60 -2.04 12.93
C LEU A 20 22.97 -3.41 12.70
N PRO A 21 22.14 -3.93 13.63
CA PRO A 21 21.46 -5.20 13.43
C PRO A 21 20.52 -5.12 12.23
N MET A 22 20.66 -6.07 11.30
CA MET A 22 19.76 -6.19 10.15
C MET A 22 18.35 -6.51 10.62
N GLN A 23 17.43 -5.56 10.44
CA GLN A 23 16.03 -5.75 10.80
C GLN A 23 15.32 -6.56 9.70
N ARG A 24 14.69 -7.66 10.08
CA ARG A 24 13.83 -8.45 9.19
C ARG A 24 12.38 -8.07 9.47
N THR A 25 11.68 -7.61 8.43
CA THR A 25 10.25 -7.30 8.53
C THR A 25 9.48 -8.29 7.68
N ARG A 26 8.55 -9.02 8.32
CA ARG A 26 7.59 -9.85 7.59
C ARG A 26 6.57 -8.93 6.92
N VAL A 27 6.35 -9.12 5.62
CA VAL A 27 5.32 -8.37 4.89
C VAL A 27 4.30 -9.32 4.31
N PHE A 28 3.03 -8.97 4.49
CA PHE A 28 1.90 -9.67 3.90
C PHE A 28 1.45 -8.94 2.63
N LEU A 29 1.16 -9.72 1.60
CA LEU A 29 0.57 -9.24 0.36
C LEU A 29 -0.93 -9.50 0.39
N SER A 30 -1.69 -8.58 -0.18
CA SER A 30 -3.12 -8.73 -0.40
C SER A 30 -3.42 -8.46 -1.87
N THR A 31 -4.41 -9.17 -2.41
CA THR A 31 -4.94 -8.90 -3.74
C THR A 31 -5.67 -7.55 -3.74
N CYS A 32 -5.47 -6.77 -4.79
CA CYS A 32 -6.08 -5.47 -5.01
C CYS A 32 -6.56 -5.36 -6.46
N HIS A 33 -7.81 -4.95 -6.64
CA HIS A 33 -8.35 -4.50 -7.93
C HIS A 33 -7.82 -3.09 -8.23
N LEU A 34 -7.19 -2.91 -9.38
CA LEU A 34 -6.52 -1.65 -9.75
C LEU A 34 -7.51 -0.54 -10.14
N ASP A 35 -8.70 -0.92 -10.59
CA ASP A 35 -9.80 -0.02 -10.96
C ASP A 35 -10.81 0.21 -9.82
N HIS A 36 -10.56 -0.36 -8.63
CA HIS A 36 -11.44 -0.32 -7.46
C HIS A 36 -12.82 -0.99 -7.66
N ASP A 37 -13.04 -1.71 -8.77
CA ASP A 37 -14.26 -2.49 -9.03
C ASP A 37 -14.06 -3.97 -8.65
N PRO A 38 -14.73 -4.46 -7.58
CA PRO A 38 -14.60 -5.85 -7.16
C PRO A 38 -15.14 -6.87 -8.18
N GLN A 39 -15.95 -6.44 -9.15
CA GLN A 39 -16.52 -7.32 -10.18
C GLN A 39 -15.54 -7.57 -11.34
N ASN A 40 -14.58 -6.66 -11.58
CA ASN A 40 -13.61 -6.80 -12.66
C ASN A 40 -12.44 -7.72 -12.25
N ASN A 41 -12.60 -9.02 -12.49
CA ASN A 41 -11.61 -10.04 -12.14
C ASN A 41 -10.61 -10.36 -13.27
N ALA A 42 -10.43 -9.45 -14.23
CA ALA A 42 -9.44 -9.62 -15.28
C ALA A 42 -8.02 -9.73 -14.68
N ALA A 43 -7.19 -10.65 -15.18
CA ALA A 43 -5.88 -10.92 -14.61
C ALA A 43 -4.95 -9.69 -14.61
N ASN A 44 -5.12 -8.78 -15.57
CA ASN A 44 -4.38 -7.52 -15.65
C ASN A 44 -4.90 -6.43 -14.69
N ASN A 45 -6.08 -6.62 -14.10
CA ASN A 45 -6.67 -5.71 -13.11
C ASN A 45 -6.32 -6.10 -11.66
N LEU A 46 -5.77 -7.30 -11.43
CA LEU A 46 -5.44 -7.78 -10.10
C LEU A 46 -3.94 -7.61 -9.82
N ALA A 47 -3.62 -6.99 -8.69
CA ALA A 47 -2.25 -6.81 -8.22
C ALA A 47 -2.07 -7.33 -6.79
N ALA A 48 -0.91 -7.93 -6.49
CA ALA A 48 -0.51 -8.29 -5.14
C ALA A 48 0.25 -7.12 -4.50
N LEU A 49 -0.39 -6.40 -3.58
CA LEU A 49 0.19 -5.22 -2.95
C LEU A 49 0.52 -5.49 -1.47
N ARG A 50 1.67 -4.99 -1.03
CA ARG A 50 2.01 -4.88 0.41
C ARG A 50 1.08 -3.86 1.06
N GLN A 51 0.80 -4.02 2.35
CA GLN A 51 -0.11 -3.15 3.11
C GLN A 51 0.07 -1.63 2.83
N ARG A 52 1.30 -1.12 2.87
CA ARG A 52 1.58 0.31 2.58
C ARG A 52 1.15 0.71 1.17
N CYS A 53 1.52 -0.08 0.16
CA CYS A 53 1.18 0.20 -1.24
C CYS A 53 -0.33 0.12 -1.46
N HIS A 54 -0.99 -0.85 -0.82
CA HIS A 54 -2.43 -1.01 -0.89
C HIS A 54 -3.18 0.21 -0.32
N ILE A 55 -2.76 0.70 0.85
CA ILE A 55 -3.34 1.92 1.47
C ILE A 55 -3.14 3.15 0.58
N LEU A 56 -1.95 3.32 0.00
CA LEU A 56 -1.65 4.46 -0.88
C LEU A 56 -2.49 4.42 -2.16
N HIS A 57 -2.65 3.24 -2.76
CA HIS A 57 -3.48 3.05 -3.94
C HIS A 57 -4.96 3.36 -3.67
N ASN A 58 -5.50 2.91 -2.53
CA ASN A 58 -6.91 3.14 -2.16
C ASN A 58 -7.19 4.53 -1.58
N ALA A 59 -6.16 5.33 -1.28
CA ALA A 59 -6.33 6.61 -0.58
C ALA A 59 -7.27 7.61 -1.30
N PRO A 60 -7.21 7.79 -2.63
CA PRO A 60 -8.14 8.68 -3.33
C PRO A 60 -9.59 8.20 -3.21
N GLU A 61 -9.82 6.90 -3.40
CA GLU A 61 -11.16 6.30 -3.34
C GLU A 61 -11.74 6.36 -1.91
N HIS A 62 -10.92 6.06 -0.91
CA HIS A 62 -11.30 6.24 0.50
C HIS A 62 -11.66 7.69 0.83
N ARG A 63 -10.95 8.68 0.26
CA ARG A 63 -11.30 10.10 0.45
C ARG A 63 -12.66 10.43 -0.15
N LYS A 64 -12.96 9.94 -1.36
CA LYS A 64 -14.27 10.14 -2.02
C LYS A 64 -15.39 9.54 -1.17
N ARG A 65 -15.28 8.25 -0.79
CA ARG A 65 -16.27 7.57 0.05
C ARG A 65 -16.46 8.27 1.39
N ARG A 66 -15.37 8.66 2.06
CA ARG A 66 -15.43 9.39 3.33
C ARG A 66 -16.15 10.74 3.18
N ALA A 67 -15.91 11.47 2.09
CA ALA A 67 -16.59 12.74 1.84
C ALA A 67 -18.11 12.56 1.74
N VAL A 68 -18.57 11.55 0.97
CA VAL A 68 -19.99 11.19 0.88
C VAL A 68 -20.55 10.82 2.25
N THR A 69 -19.88 9.93 3.00
CA THR A 69 -20.33 9.53 4.35
C THR A 69 -20.46 10.72 5.30
N VAL A 70 -19.52 11.68 5.26
CA VAL A 70 -19.58 12.87 6.12
C VAL A 70 -20.74 13.77 5.73
N ARG A 71 -21.00 13.96 4.44
CA ARG A 71 -22.13 14.77 3.96
C ARG A 71 -23.49 14.12 4.27
N ALA A 72 -23.59 12.80 4.12
CA ALA A 72 -24.80 12.03 4.41
C ALA A 72 -25.24 12.09 5.88
N ARG A 73 -24.33 12.42 6.81
CA ARG A 73 -24.69 12.68 8.23
C ARG A 73 -25.46 13.98 8.44
N ARG A 74 -25.42 14.90 7.48
CA ARG A 74 -26.00 16.25 7.60
C ARG A 74 -27.30 16.39 6.82
N ALA A 75 -27.44 15.65 5.72
CA ALA A 75 -28.59 15.71 4.83
C ALA A 75 -28.77 14.39 4.07
N MET A 76 -29.99 14.15 3.58
CA MET A 76 -30.30 13.00 2.72
C MET A 76 -29.67 13.08 1.32
N GLY A 77 -29.24 14.27 0.90
CA GLY A 77 -28.67 14.51 -0.42
C GLY A 77 -28.03 15.88 -0.53
N ASP A 78 -27.41 16.13 -1.68
CA ASP A 78 -26.99 17.43 -2.12
C ASP A 78 -28.08 18.06 -3.01
N LEU A 79 -28.22 19.38 -2.98
CA LEU A 79 -29.22 20.10 -3.78
C LEU A 79 -28.97 19.93 -5.29
N PHE A 80 -27.71 19.83 -5.71
CA PHE A 80 -27.30 19.72 -7.10
C PHE A 80 -26.90 18.28 -7.48
N GLU A 81 -26.22 17.55 -6.60
CA GLU A 81 -25.78 16.17 -6.88
C GLU A 81 -26.90 15.12 -6.62
N GLY A 82 -28.00 15.50 -5.96
CA GLY A 82 -29.11 14.61 -5.64
C GLY A 82 -28.91 13.79 -4.35
N PRO A 83 -29.74 12.76 -4.10
CA PRO A 83 -29.66 11.96 -2.87
C PRO A 83 -28.32 11.24 -2.76
N TYR A 84 -27.73 11.23 -1.56
CA TYR A 84 -26.55 10.39 -1.31
C TYR A 84 -27.01 8.94 -1.30
N GLN A 85 -26.57 8.17 -2.30
CA GLN A 85 -26.80 6.73 -2.28
C GLN A 85 -26.12 6.14 -1.03
N GLN A 86 -26.84 5.31 -0.29
CA GLN A 86 -26.24 4.52 0.77
C GLN A 86 -25.25 3.57 0.10
N LEU A 87 -23.96 3.83 0.30
CA LEU A 87 -22.86 2.96 -0.11
C LEU A 87 -23.06 1.54 0.44
#